data_AF-A0A952P3G5-F1
#
_entry.id   AF-A0A952P3G5-F1
#
_cell.length_a   1.000
_cell.length_b   1.000
_cell.length_c   1.000
_cell.angle_alpha   90.00
_cell.angle_beta   90.00
_cell.angle_gamma   90.00
#
_symmetry.space_group_name_H-M   'P 1'
#
loop_
_entity.id
_entity.type
_entity.pdbx_description
1 polymer ?
#
loop_
_entity_poly.entity_id
_entity_poly.type
_entity_poly.pdbx_seq_one_letter_code
_entity_poly.pdbx_strand_id
1 'polypeptide(L)'
;MFARKLFLALTLSAAALSQSACSSSSGGFVQGVHLGNVEQNGVEYVEVRASLNTQGLFLTALTVPVFDPKNPTQIIGQVSIIGGLGNKTAELSVLIRSDILPQLPSAGQGVLPNGTLIPVAGVDRNKWVTISVGSSSKVYLNIDQAQSSAVLGVALGIDALTTGVIANVLIPFNSNNVSGLAGIYSGAGAGQSGFAFFINMSGLLQPSMGIQTLARGVSAKTTVAAASSPQIQFLEKASNTDSIRVQRRIIQLQSANVKLKVR
;
A
#
# COMPACT_ATOMS: atom_id res chain seq x y z
N MET A 1 -14.46 5.21 -60.82
CA MET A 1 -15.13 5.64 -59.57
C MET A 1 -14.92 4.64 -58.40
N PHE A 2 -13.72 4.06 -58.23
CA PHE A 2 -13.49 3.04 -57.18
C PHE A 2 -12.20 3.23 -56.36
N ALA A 3 -11.44 4.30 -56.57
CA ALA A 3 -10.16 4.54 -55.89
C ALA A 3 -10.20 5.65 -54.82
N ARG A 4 -11.36 6.28 -54.58
CA ARG A 4 -11.49 7.40 -53.60
C ARG A 4 -12.09 7.01 -52.25
N LYS A 5 -12.60 5.78 -52.09
CA LYS A 5 -13.21 5.32 -50.83
C LYS A 5 -12.28 4.46 -49.96
N LEU A 6 -11.11 4.08 -50.47
CA LEU A 6 -10.17 3.23 -49.73
C LEU A 6 -9.17 4.03 -48.87
N PHE A 7 -9.01 5.32 -49.11
CA PHE A 7 -8.03 6.15 -48.39
C PHE A 7 -8.60 6.85 -47.15
N LEU A 8 -9.93 6.83 -46.96
CA LEU A 8 -10.60 7.47 -45.81
C LEU A 8 -10.84 6.51 -44.62
N ALA A 9 -10.57 5.21 -44.80
CA ALA A 9 -10.80 4.18 -43.79
C ALA A 9 -9.54 3.83 -42.97
N LEU A 10 -8.37 4.39 -43.31
CA LEU A 10 -7.09 4.02 -42.69
C LEU A 10 -6.57 5.03 -41.64
N THR A 11 -7.28 6.12 -41.39
CA THR A 11 -6.84 7.20 -40.47
C THR A 11 -7.68 7.33 -39.19
N LEU A 12 -8.56 6.36 -38.90
CA LEU A 12 -9.46 6.41 -37.73
C LEU A 12 -9.20 5.34 -36.66
N SER A 13 -8.05 4.66 -36.69
CA SER A 13 -7.76 3.53 -35.78
C SER A 13 -6.54 3.72 -34.87
N ALA A 14 -5.94 4.91 -34.84
CA ALA A 14 -4.71 5.18 -34.06
C ALA A 14 -4.91 6.05 -32.80
N ALA A 15 -6.15 6.37 -32.41
CA ALA A 15 -6.44 7.27 -31.28
C ALA A 15 -7.03 6.59 -30.03
N ALA A 16 -6.96 5.26 -29.93
CA ALA A 16 -7.58 4.51 -28.81
C ALA A 16 -6.59 3.96 -27.76
N LEU A 17 -5.29 4.26 -27.83
CA LEU A 17 -4.29 3.66 -26.94
C LEU A 17 -3.57 4.62 -25.98
N SER A 18 -4.03 5.86 -25.83
CA SER A 18 -3.36 6.85 -24.96
C SER A 18 -4.24 7.42 -23.83
N GLN A 19 -5.30 6.71 -23.43
CA GLN A 19 -6.16 7.11 -22.30
C GLN A 19 -6.07 6.19 -21.06
N SER A 20 -4.95 5.49 -20.84
CA SER A 20 -4.54 5.17 -19.47
C SER A 20 -3.93 6.42 -18.82
N ALA A 21 -4.67 7.53 -18.88
CA ALA A 21 -4.34 8.74 -18.16
C ALA A 21 -4.63 8.45 -16.68
N CYS A 22 -3.56 8.54 -15.90
CA CYS A 22 -3.55 8.73 -14.46
C CYS A 22 -4.83 9.41 -13.98
N SER A 23 -5.72 8.66 -13.32
CA SER A 23 -6.70 9.31 -12.46
C SER A 23 -5.92 9.87 -11.28
N SER A 24 -5.47 11.12 -11.41
CA SER A 24 -5.05 11.96 -10.29
C SER A 24 -6.29 12.28 -9.47
N SER A 25 -6.92 11.26 -8.88
CA SER A 25 -8.10 11.41 -8.07
C SER A 25 -7.68 12.04 -6.75
N SER A 26 -7.72 13.37 -6.70
CA SER A 26 -7.52 14.24 -5.54
C SER A 26 -8.57 14.04 -4.42
N GLY A 27 -9.31 12.93 -4.44
CA GLY A 27 -10.27 12.50 -3.42
C GLY A 27 -10.07 11.05 -2.95
N GLY A 28 -8.94 10.41 -3.28
CA GLY A 28 -8.62 9.04 -2.87
C GLY A 28 -8.54 8.86 -1.35
N PHE A 29 -8.75 7.62 -0.90
CA PHE A 29 -8.64 7.24 0.51
C PHE A 29 -7.24 7.52 1.09
N VAL A 30 -6.18 7.42 0.26
CA VAL A 30 -4.81 7.83 0.62
C VAL A 30 -4.54 9.18 -0.03
N GLN A 31 -4.27 10.20 0.77
CA GLN A 31 -4.01 11.58 0.32
C GLN A 31 -2.53 11.82 0.07
N GLY A 32 -1.67 11.33 0.94
CA GLY A 32 -0.23 11.54 0.86
C GLY A 32 0.55 10.38 1.45
N VAL A 33 1.73 10.11 0.91
CA VAL A 33 2.68 9.15 1.46
C VAL A 33 4.06 9.77 1.51
N HIS A 34 4.67 9.70 2.69
CA HIS A 34 6.04 10.13 2.95
C HIS A 34 6.87 8.90 3.32
N LEU A 35 7.96 8.71 2.57
CA LEU A 35 8.98 7.72 2.86
C LEU A 35 10.24 8.48 3.29
N GLY A 36 10.87 8.05 4.37
CA GLY A 36 12.09 8.67 4.85
C GLY A 36 12.78 7.81 5.89
N ASN A 37 13.87 8.34 6.43
CA ASN A 37 14.55 7.76 7.57
C ASN A 37 14.46 8.73 8.75
N VAL A 38 14.30 8.17 9.94
CA VAL A 38 14.33 8.93 11.19
C VAL A 38 15.33 8.30 12.14
N GLU A 39 16.19 9.11 12.73
CA GLU A 39 17.11 8.65 13.76
C GLU A 39 16.47 8.87 15.14
N GLN A 40 16.41 7.82 15.94
CA GLN A 40 15.95 7.89 17.33
C GLN A 40 16.92 7.16 18.23
N ASN A 41 17.51 7.88 19.20
CA ASN A 41 18.49 7.34 20.14
C ASN A 41 19.70 6.66 19.45
N GLY A 42 20.21 7.24 18.36
CA GLY A 42 21.33 6.68 17.60
C GLY A 42 20.98 5.46 16.75
N VAL A 43 19.70 5.13 16.61
CA VAL A 43 19.20 4.03 15.78
C VAL A 43 18.42 4.60 14.61
N GLU A 44 18.76 4.20 13.40
CA GLU A 44 18.09 4.61 12.16
C GLU A 44 16.87 3.73 11.88
N TYR A 45 15.71 4.35 11.73
CA TYR A 45 14.45 3.72 11.37
C TYR A 45 14.05 4.14 9.96
N VAL A 46 13.59 3.18 9.17
CA VAL A 46 12.81 3.46 7.97
C VAL A 46 11.41 3.85 8.43
N GLU A 47 10.96 5.02 7.99
CA GLU A 47 9.66 5.58 8.32
C GLU A 47 8.78 5.69 7.07
N VAL A 48 7.55 5.23 7.24
CA VAL A 48 6.48 5.38 6.26
C VAL A 48 5.30 6.06 6.94
N ARG A 49 4.98 7.28 6.51
CA ARG A 49 3.79 8.01 6.95
C ARG A 49 2.79 8.14 5.81
N ALA A 50 1.55 7.80 6.06
CA ALA A 50 0.47 7.95 5.09
C ALA A 50 -0.68 8.76 5.70
N SER A 51 -1.06 9.84 5.02
CA SER A 51 -2.25 10.63 5.33
C SER A 51 -3.46 10.00 4.65
N LEU A 52 -4.47 9.65 5.43
CA LEU A 52 -5.68 8.97 4.98
C LEU A 52 -6.87 9.93 5.04
N ASN A 53 -7.66 9.99 3.97
CA ASN A 53 -8.99 10.59 3.96
C ASN A 53 -9.99 9.52 4.38
N THR A 54 -10.43 9.56 5.64
CA THR A 54 -11.35 8.55 6.16
C THR A 54 -12.80 8.84 5.78
N GLN A 55 -13.09 9.98 5.16
CA GLN A 55 -14.44 10.43 4.79
C GLN A 55 -15.48 10.31 5.92
N GLY A 56 -15.03 10.43 7.18
CA GLY A 56 -15.88 10.28 8.37
C GLY A 56 -15.90 8.87 8.99
N LEU A 57 -15.12 7.93 8.46
CA LEU A 57 -14.80 6.69 9.17
C LEU A 57 -13.93 7.03 10.38
N PHE A 58 -14.43 6.72 11.58
CA PHE A 58 -13.65 6.80 12.81
C PHE A 58 -12.68 5.62 12.85
N LEU A 59 -11.39 5.92 12.65
CA LEU A 59 -10.31 4.97 12.91
C LEU A 59 -9.86 5.18 14.35
N THR A 60 -9.96 4.14 15.17
CA THR A 60 -9.46 4.16 16.55
C THR A 60 -7.96 4.36 16.52
N ALA A 61 -7.46 5.30 17.34
CA ALA A 61 -6.04 5.46 17.52
C ALA A 61 -5.45 4.17 18.10
N LEU A 62 -4.42 3.66 17.46
CA LEU A 62 -3.81 2.39 17.80
C LEU A 62 -2.30 2.54 17.58
N THR A 63 -1.51 2.21 18.59
CA THR A 63 -0.05 2.06 18.44
C THR A 63 0.32 0.68 18.91
N VAL A 64 1.00 -0.08 18.05
CA VAL A 64 1.39 -1.45 18.34
C VAL A 64 2.88 -1.64 18.04
N PRO A 65 3.65 -2.20 18.98
CA PRO A 65 5.05 -2.51 18.74
C PRO A 65 5.21 -3.64 17.71
N VAL A 66 6.28 -3.55 16.93
CA VAL A 66 6.74 -4.59 16.02
C VAL A 66 7.87 -5.33 16.71
N PHE A 67 7.71 -6.64 16.95
CA PHE A 67 8.73 -7.46 17.62
C PHE A 67 9.62 -8.17 16.61
N ASP A 68 10.87 -8.43 16.99
CA ASP A 68 11.78 -9.24 16.17
C ASP A 68 11.25 -10.69 16.09
N PRO A 69 11.00 -11.24 14.89
CA PRO A 69 10.56 -12.63 14.74
C PRO A 69 11.59 -13.65 15.26
N LYS A 70 12.88 -13.30 15.33
CA LYS A 70 13.93 -14.14 15.93
C LYS A 70 14.03 -13.96 17.44
N ASN A 71 13.69 -12.78 17.95
CA ASN A 71 13.72 -12.44 19.37
C ASN A 71 12.46 -11.68 19.78
N PRO A 72 11.38 -12.36 20.21
CA PRO A 72 10.09 -11.73 20.50
C PRO A 72 10.12 -10.77 21.71
N THR A 73 11.23 -10.70 22.45
CA THR A 73 11.41 -9.71 23.53
C THR A 73 11.96 -8.37 23.04
N GLN A 74 12.48 -8.32 21.81
CA GLN A 74 13.08 -7.13 21.23
C GLN A 74 12.07 -6.41 20.34
N ILE A 75 11.85 -5.12 20.62
CA ILE A 75 11.06 -4.24 19.77
C ILE A 75 11.97 -3.71 18.65
N ILE A 76 11.54 -3.88 17.42
CA ILE A 76 12.26 -3.44 16.21
C ILE A 76 11.55 -2.31 15.47
N GLY A 77 10.41 -1.86 15.98
CA GLY A 77 9.61 -0.85 15.33
C GLY A 77 8.24 -0.67 15.97
N GLN A 78 7.40 0.10 15.30
CA GLN A 78 6.01 0.30 15.69
C GLN A 78 5.15 0.62 14.47
N VAL A 79 3.87 0.24 14.56
CA VAL A 79 2.83 0.70 13.66
C VAL A 79 1.87 1.54 14.47
N SER A 80 1.56 2.74 14.01
CA SER A 80 0.55 3.59 14.63
C SER A 80 -0.47 4.08 13.61
N ILE A 81 -1.73 4.14 14.03
CA ILE A 81 -2.76 4.95 13.38
C ILE A 81 -3.21 5.97 14.40
N ILE A 82 -3.25 7.24 14.00
CA ILE A 82 -3.78 8.32 14.82
C ILE A 82 -4.94 8.94 14.04
N GLY A 83 -6.15 8.80 14.57
CA GLY A 83 -7.34 9.45 14.01
C GLY A 83 -7.33 10.95 14.33
N GLY A 84 -7.54 11.77 13.31
CA GLY A 84 -7.76 13.21 13.48
C GLY A 84 -9.14 13.45 14.09
N LEU A 85 -9.17 13.93 15.34
CA LEU A 85 -10.41 14.39 15.99
C LEU A 85 -11.05 15.48 15.12
N GLY A 86 -12.24 15.21 14.57
CA GLY A 86 -13.04 16.18 13.81
C GLY A 86 -12.69 16.36 12.33
N ASN A 87 -11.50 15.96 11.89
CA ASN A 87 -10.98 16.39 10.58
C ASN A 87 -11.19 15.37 9.43
N LYS A 88 -11.88 14.25 9.68
CA LYS A 88 -12.08 13.15 8.69
C LYS A 88 -10.77 12.63 8.09
N THR A 89 -9.66 12.84 8.80
CA THR A 89 -8.33 12.39 8.41
C THR A 89 -7.79 11.42 9.45
N ALA A 90 -6.88 10.55 9.03
CA ALA A 90 -6.07 9.76 9.93
C ALA A 90 -4.64 9.71 9.39
N GLU A 91 -3.67 9.53 10.28
CA GLU A 91 -2.29 9.29 9.90
C GLU A 91 -1.91 7.87 10.27
N LEU A 92 -1.46 7.09 9.29
CA LEU A 92 -0.80 5.81 9.50
C LEU A 92 0.71 6.06 9.49
N SER A 93 1.41 5.58 10.52
CA SER A 93 2.87 5.62 10.59
C SER A 93 3.41 4.21 10.85
N VAL A 94 4.44 3.84 10.11
CA VAL A 94 5.18 2.59 10.26
C VAL A 94 6.64 2.93 10.43
N LEU A 95 7.22 2.56 11.57
CA LEU A 95 8.64 2.70 11.84
C LEU A 95 9.23 1.31 12.00
N ILE A 96 10.29 1.00 11.27
CA ILE A 96 11.05 -0.25 11.42
C ILE A 96 12.53 0.07 11.39
N ARG A 97 13.27 -0.48 12.34
CA ARG A 97 14.74 -0.38 12.37
C ARG A 97 15.36 -0.84 11.06
N SER A 98 16.20 -0.02 10.47
CA SER A 98 16.83 -0.29 9.17
C SER A 98 17.84 -1.45 9.23
N ASP A 99 18.57 -1.57 10.34
CA ASP A 99 19.67 -2.53 10.51
C ASP A 99 19.21 -3.99 10.64
N ILE A 100 17.96 -4.22 11.05
CA ILE A 100 17.38 -5.56 11.17
C ILE A 100 16.74 -6.05 9.86
N LEU A 101 16.35 -5.15 8.94
CA LEU A 101 15.61 -5.52 7.72
C LEU A 101 16.28 -6.63 6.89
N PRO A 102 17.62 -6.61 6.66
CA PRO A 102 18.29 -7.66 5.88
C PRO A 102 18.34 -9.01 6.60
N GLN A 103 18.10 -9.02 7.91
CA GLN A 103 18.25 -10.19 8.77
C GLN A 103 16.91 -10.90 9.05
N LEU A 104 15.80 -10.32 8.60
CA LEU A 104 14.47 -10.87 8.87
C LEU A 104 14.27 -12.18 8.08
N PRO A 105 13.76 -13.25 8.73
CA PRO A 105 13.51 -14.52 8.07
C PRO A 105 12.32 -14.41 7.11
N SER A 106 12.47 -14.93 5.88
CA SER A 106 11.34 -15.08 4.96
C SER A 106 10.34 -16.09 5.51
N ALA A 107 9.06 -15.74 5.52
CA ALA A 107 7.97 -16.43 6.21
C ALA A 107 6.86 -16.96 5.27
N GLY A 108 7.12 -17.12 3.97
CA GLY A 108 6.20 -17.78 3.03
C GLY A 108 5.34 -16.83 2.20
N GLN A 109 4.06 -17.20 1.94
CA GLN A 109 3.25 -16.69 0.81
C GLN A 109 2.65 -15.28 0.92
N GLY A 110 2.83 -14.57 2.05
CA GLY A 110 2.23 -13.25 2.25
C GLY A 110 0.69 -13.29 2.24
N VAL A 111 0.10 -13.72 3.36
CA VAL A 111 -1.35 -13.82 3.54
C VAL A 111 -1.87 -12.78 4.53
N LEU A 112 -2.98 -12.13 4.17
CA LEU A 112 -3.74 -11.27 5.07
C LEU A 112 -4.27 -12.06 6.28
N PRO A 113 -4.69 -11.39 7.37
CA PRO A 113 -5.21 -12.09 8.56
C PRO A 113 -6.48 -12.92 8.29
N ASN A 114 -7.23 -12.64 7.21
CA ASN A 114 -8.34 -13.47 6.75
C ASN A 114 -7.93 -14.70 5.91
N GLY A 115 -6.63 -14.98 5.77
CA GLY A 115 -6.08 -16.10 5.02
C GLY A 115 -6.01 -15.89 3.50
N THR A 116 -6.48 -14.75 2.98
CA THR A 116 -6.37 -14.44 1.55
C THR A 116 -4.98 -13.95 1.19
N LEU A 117 -4.56 -14.21 -0.05
CA LEU A 117 -3.28 -13.70 -0.57
C LEU A 117 -3.32 -12.17 -0.73
N ILE A 118 -2.19 -11.53 -0.43
CA ILE A 118 -1.97 -10.11 -0.72
C ILE A 118 -1.97 -9.91 -2.25
N PRO A 119 -2.84 -9.05 -2.82
CA PRO A 119 -3.02 -8.94 -4.27
C PRO A 119 -1.95 -8.05 -4.93
N VAL A 120 -0.70 -8.44 -4.77
CA VAL A 120 0.48 -7.78 -5.34
C VAL A 120 1.13 -8.72 -6.37
N ALA A 121 1.33 -8.24 -7.58
CA ALA A 121 2.09 -8.91 -8.63
C ALA A 121 3.50 -8.29 -8.75
N GLY A 122 4.43 -9.02 -9.37
CA GLY A 122 5.81 -8.56 -9.55
C GLY A 122 6.69 -8.69 -8.30
N VAL A 123 6.27 -9.52 -7.33
CA VAL A 123 7.07 -9.91 -6.15
C VAL A 123 7.18 -11.43 -6.07
N ASP A 124 8.30 -11.92 -5.54
CA ASP A 124 8.43 -13.34 -5.21
C ASP A 124 7.55 -13.66 -4.00
N ARG A 125 6.49 -14.44 -4.24
CA ARG A 125 5.54 -14.81 -3.19
C ARG A 125 6.18 -15.62 -2.07
N ASN A 126 7.33 -16.25 -2.25
CA ASN A 126 7.94 -17.03 -1.17
C ASN A 126 8.86 -16.19 -0.26
N LYS A 127 9.10 -14.92 -0.62
CA LYS A 127 10.01 -14.02 0.10
C LYS A 127 9.31 -13.04 1.06
N TRP A 128 8.02 -13.24 1.38
CA TRP A 128 7.36 -12.38 2.36
C TRP A 128 7.87 -12.68 3.77
N VAL A 129 8.43 -11.67 4.41
CA VAL A 129 8.55 -11.60 5.86
C VAL A 129 7.20 -11.13 6.41
N THR A 130 6.66 -11.86 7.39
CA THR A 130 5.43 -11.49 8.09
C THR A 130 5.74 -11.36 9.57
N ILE A 131 5.49 -10.18 10.13
CA ILE A 131 5.72 -9.89 11.54
C ILE A 131 4.37 -9.66 12.20
N SER A 132 4.05 -10.45 13.22
CA SER A 132 2.82 -10.28 13.99
C SER A 132 2.90 -9.03 14.86
N VAL A 133 1.81 -8.27 14.88
CA VAL A 133 1.67 -7.00 15.59
C VAL A 133 0.39 -7.09 16.41
N GLY A 134 0.51 -7.38 17.71
CA GLY A 134 -0.64 -7.74 18.54
C GLY A 134 -1.28 -9.07 18.14
N SER A 135 -2.57 -9.25 18.38
CA SER A 135 -3.29 -10.51 18.15
C SER A 135 -3.85 -10.68 16.74
N SER A 136 -4.15 -9.60 16.04
CA SER A 136 -4.89 -9.60 14.77
C SER A 136 -4.26 -8.76 13.67
N SER A 137 -3.15 -8.09 13.95
CA SER A 137 -2.45 -7.23 12.98
C SER A 137 -1.11 -7.82 12.56
N LYS A 138 -0.65 -7.44 11.38
CA LYS A 138 0.58 -7.94 10.76
C LYS A 138 1.26 -6.86 9.96
N VAL A 139 2.58 -6.85 9.99
CA VAL A 139 3.45 -6.09 9.07
C VAL A 139 4.02 -7.08 8.07
N TYR A 140 4.08 -6.67 6.81
CA TYR A 140 4.57 -7.46 5.70
C TYR A 140 5.71 -6.74 5.03
N LEU A 141 6.76 -7.48 4.74
CA LEU A 141 7.89 -6.99 3.97
C LEU A 141 8.23 -8.02 2.91
N ASN A 142 8.34 -7.60 1.65
CA ASN A 142 8.87 -8.41 0.57
C ASN A 142 10.03 -7.63 -0.03
N ILE A 143 11.25 -8.16 0.05
CA ILE A 143 12.43 -7.57 -0.58
C ILE A 143 13.06 -8.64 -1.46
N ASP A 144 13.15 -8.35 -2.76
CA ASP A 144 13.92 -9.14 -3.71
C ASP A 144 14.96 -8.25 -4.38
N GLN A 145 16.20 -8.34 -3.92
CA GLN A 145 17.32 -7.58 -4.47
C GLN A 145 17.61 -7.99 -5.92
N ALA A 146 17.45 -9.27 -6.27
CA ALA A 146 17.72 -9.76 -7.62
C ALA A 146 16.75 -9.18 -8.64
N GLN A 147 15.51 -8.92 -8.22
CA GLN A 147 14.48 -8.29 -9.03
C GLN A 147 14.33 -6.80 -8.74
N SER A 148 15.17 -6.19 -7.89
CA SER A 148 15.04 -4.80 -7.43
C SER A 148 13.61 -4.42 -6.98
N SER A 149 12.90 -5.37 -6.34
CA SER A 149 11.51 -5.20 -5.93
C SER A 149 11.41 -5.11 -4.41
N ALA A 150 10.72 -4.11 -3.88
CA ALA A 150 10.40 -4.01 -2.46
C ALA A 150 8.95 -3.61 -2.23
N VAL A 151 8.29 -4.29 -1.28
CA VAL A 151 6.95 -3.96 -0.81
C VAL A 151 6.94 -3.97 0.71
N LEU A 152 6.43 -2.90 1.30
CA LEU A 152 6.07 -2.85 2.71
C LEU A 152 4.56 -2.76 2.81
N GLY A 153 3.98 -3.44 3.77
CA GLY A 153 2.58 -3.24 4.09
C GLY A 153 2.23 -3.59 5.51
N VAL A 154 1.02 -3.21 5.88
CA VAL A 154 0.42 -3.47 7.18
C VAL A 154 -1.01 -3.92 6.98
N ALA A 155 -1.45 -4.87 7.78
CA ALA A 155 -2.85 -5.21 7.95
C ALA A 155 -3.18 -5.05 9.43
N LEU A 156 -4.12 -4.17 9.73
CA LEU A 156 -4.55 -3.85 11.07
C LEU A 156 -5.90 -4.50 11.33
N GLY A 157 -5.92 -5.48 12.23
CA GLY A 157 -7.13 -6.19 12.62
C GLY A 157 -8.04 -5.33 13.48
N ILE A 158 -9.31 -5.25 13.08
CA ILE A 158 -10.37 -4.51 13.76
C ILE A 158 -11.56 -5.45 13.91
N ASP A 159 -11.74 -6.00 15.11
CA ASP A 159 -12.78 -6.99 15.40
C ASP A 159 -14.20 -6.47 15.10
N ALA A 160 -14.42 -5.17 15.29
CA ALA A 160 -15.70 -4.50 15.00
C ALA A 160 -16.10 -4.55 13.51
N LEU A 161 -15.18 -4.86 12.60
CA LEU A 161 -15.44 -5.00 11.17
C LEU A 161 -15.78 -6.44 10.75
N THR A 162 -15.90 -7.38 11.68
CA THR A 162 -16.21 -8.78 11.37
C THR A 162 -17.58 -8.89 10.69
N THR A 163 -17.59 -9.40 9.45
CA THR A 163 -18.83 -9.53 8.66
C THR A 163 -19.31 -10.99 8.53
N GLY A 164 -18.48 -11.96 8.89
CA GLY A 164 -18.73 -13.38 8.64
C GLY A 164 -18.44 -13.80 7.19
N VAL A 165 -17.94 -12.89 6.34
CA VAL A 165 -17.62 -13.11 4.93
C VAL A 165 -16.15 -12.80 4.68
N ILE A 166 -15.49 -13.63 3.88
CA ILE A 166 -14.11 -13.38 3.44
C ILE A 166 -14.14 -12.57 2.15
N ALA A 167 -13.75 -11.29 2.23
CA ALA A 167 -13.69 -10.41 1.06
C ALA A 167 -12.64 -9.30 1.25
N ASN A 168 -11.99 -8.91 0.15
CA ASN A 168 -11.01 -7.82 0.12
C ASN A 168 -11.48 -6.73 -0.83
N VAL A 169 -11.48 -5.49 -0.35
CA VAL A 169 -11.71 -4.28 -1.14
C VAL A 169 -10.47 -3.42 -0.96
N LEU A 170 -9.44 -3.71 -1.75
CA LEU A 170 -8.16 -2.98 -1.76
C LEU A 170 -8.07 -2.20 -3.07
N ILE A 171 -7.96 -0.88 -2.95
CA ILE A 171 -7.96 0.05 -4.07
C ILE A 171 -6.52 0.50 -4.32
N PRO A 172 -6.03 0.41 -5.57
CA PRO A 172 -4.73 0.97 -5.93
C PRO A 172 -4.70 2.48 -5.71
N PHE A 173 -3.57 2.99 -5.25
CA PHE A 173 -3.32 4.43 -5.16
C PHE A 173 -1.95 4.77 -5.73
N ASN A 174 -1.81 6.02 -6.15
CA ASN A 174 -0.53 6.63 -6.44
C ASN A 174 -0.55 8.03 -5.83
N SER A 175 0.34 8.27 -4.87
CA SER A 175 0.51 9.58 -4.24
C SER A 175 1.97 9.82 -3.94
N ASN A 176 2.46 11.04 -4.19
CA ASN A 176 3.86 11.42 -3.98
C ASN A 176 4.88 10.48 -4.66
N ASN A 177 4.56 9.95 -5.85
CA ASN A 177 5.35 8.93 -6.57
C ASN A 177 5.48 7.59 -5.86
N VAL A 178 4.70 7.36 -4.80
CA VAL A 178 4.56 6.06 -4.14
C VAL A 178 3.27 5.42 -4.63
N SER A 179 3.41 4.24 -5.23
CA SER A 179 2.27 3.40 -5.62
C SER A 179 1.96 2.38 -4.54
N GLY A 180 0.69 2.02 -4.37
CA GLY A 180 0.27 1.12 -3.31
C GLY A 180 -1.14 0.57 -3.46
N LEU A 181 -1.57 -0.18 -2.45
CA LEU A 181 -2.96 -0.60 -2.21
C LEU A 181 -3.39 -0.14 -0.83
N ALA A 182 -4.62 0.33 -0.71
CA ALA A 182 -5.22 0.58 0.58
C ALA A 182 -6.70 0.16 0.58
N GLY A 183 -7.19 -0.33 1.70
CA GLY A 183 -8.62 -0.60 1.86
C GLY A 183 -8.93 -1.59 2.96
N ILE A 184 -10.06 -2.27 2.82
CA ILE A 184 -10.62 -3.12 3.87
C ILE A 184 -10.52 -4.58 3.45
N TYR A 185 -10.13 -5.43 4.39
CA TYR A 185 -10.30 -6.87 4.29
C TYR A 185 -11.30 -7.33 5.34
N SER A 186 -12.05 -8.36 5.04
CA SER A 186 -13.01 -8.98 5.95
C SER A 186 -12.83 -10.48 5.97
N GLY A 187 -13.22 -11.10 7.09
CA GLY A 187 -13.11 -12.53 7.32
C GLY A 187 -14.24 -13.08 8.18
N ALA A 188 -14.20 -14.39 8.39
CA ALA A 188 -15.26 -15.14 9.06
C ALA A 188 -15.23 -15.00 10.59
N GLY A 189 -14.05 -14.79 11.17
CA GLY A 189 -13.85 -14.70 12.62
C GLY A 189 -13.30 -13.36 13.12
N ALA A 190 -13.26 -13.21 14.45
CA ALA A 190 -12.58 -12.10 15.11
C ALA A 190 -11.11 -12.04 14.69
N GLY A 191 -10.57 -10.83 14.57
CA GLY A 191 -9.22 -10.56 14.09
C GLY A 191 -8.99 -10.77 12.59
N GLN A 192 -9.99 -11.27 11.84
CA GLN A 192 -9.88 -11.53 10.40
C GLN A 192 -10.46 -10.40 9.55
N SER A 193 -10.91 -9.32 10.15
CA SER A 193 -11.38 -8.14 9.41
C SER A 193 -10.59 -6.92 9.84
N GLY A 194 -10.40 -5.96 8.95
CA GLY A 194 -9.51 -4.86 9.22
C GLY A 194 -9.18 -3.99 8.03
N PHE A 195 -8.19 -3.14 8.24
CA PHE A 195 -7.66 -2.24 7.23
C PHE A 195 -6.30 -2.76 6.74
N ALA A 196 -6.05 -2.75 5.44
CA ALA A 196 -4.73 -3.06 4.90
C ALA A 196 -4.20 -1.93 4.03
N PHE A 197 -2.89 -1.73 4.11
CA PHE A 197 -2.14 -0.71 3.39
C PHE A 197 -0.81 -1.32 2.93
N PHE A 198 -0.52 -1.23 1.64
CA PHE A 198 0.70 -1.73 1.02
C PHE A 198 1.27 -0.65 0.13
N ILE A 199 2.59 -0.54 0.09
CA ILE A 199 3.33 0.39 -0.75
C ILE A 199 4.45 -0.31 -1.48
N ASN A 200 4.68 0.12 -2.71
CA ASN A 200 5.86 -0.23 -3.48
C ASN A 200 7.02 0.68 -3.06
N MET A 201 8.06 0.07 -2.49
CA MET A 201 9.31 0.73 -2.08
C MET A 201 10.46 0.44 -3.03
N SER A 202 10.22 -0.19 -4.18
CA SER A 202 11.26 -0.60 -5.13
C SER A 202 12.15 0.56 -5.59
N GLY A 203 11.60 1.78 -5.65
CA GLY A 203 12.36 2.98 -5.97
C GLY A 203 13.46 3.33 -4.95
N LEU A 204 13.36 2.83 -3.72
CA LEU A 204 14.38 3.00 -2.67
C LEU A 204 15.52 1.99 -2.78
N LEU A 205 15.32 0.88 -3.51
CA LEU A 205 16.35 -0.14 -3.72
C LEU A 205 17.31 0.21 -4.87
N GLN A 206 16.96 1.19 -5.70
CA GLN A 206 17.87 1.61 -6.77
C GLN A 206 19.06 2.32 -6.13
N PRO A 207 20.30 1.85 -6.36
CA PRO A 207 21.46 2.62 -5.95
C PRO A 207 21.34 3.99 -6.61
N SER A 208 21.48 5.05 -5.82
CA SER A 208 21.62 6.40 -6.33
C SER A 208 22.71 6.37 -7.40
N MET A 209 22.32 6.48 -8.68
CA MET A 209 23.31 6.66 -9.73
C MET A 209 24.07 7.94 -9.38
N GLY A 210 25.35 7.76 -9.07
CA GLY A 210 26.18 8.80 -8.48
C GLY A 210 26.11 10.09 -9.28
N ILE A 211 25.75 11.17 -8.62
CA ILE A 211 26.15 12.51 -9.08
C ILE A 211 27.64 12.62 -8.75
N GLN A 212 28.48 11.99 -9.56
CA GLN A 212 29.88 12.38 -9.68
C GLN A 212 29.99 13.36 -10.85
N THR A 213 30.25 14.61 -10.47
CA THR A 213 31.08 15.57 -11.22
C THR A 213 30.61 15.97 -12.63
N LEU A 214 29.99 17.15 -12.74
CA LEU A 214 30.23 18.03 -13.88
C LEU A 214 30.59 19.43 -13.39
N ALA A 215 31.86 19.59 -13.03
CA ALA A 215 32.53 20.84 -13.28
C ALA A 215 32.50 21.11 -14.80
N ARG A 216 32.00 22.29 -15.15
CA ARG A 216 32.24 23.05 -16.40
C ARG A 216 32.16 22.28 -17.74
N GLY A 217 31.06 22.53 -18.44
CA GLY A 217 31.06 22.81 -19.88
C GLY A 217 31.40 21.65 -20.81
N VAL A 218 30.37 21.06 -21.41
CA VAL A 218 30.20 20.84 -22.87
C VAL A 218 28.83 20.19 -23.07
N SER A 219 28.09 20.72 -24.02
CA SER A 219 26.78 20.25 -24.45
C SER A 219 26.89 18.83 -25.03
N ALA A 220 26.22 17.86 -24.41
CA ALA A 220 25.90 16.59 -25.03
C ALA A 220 24.48 16.19 -24.62
N LYS A 221 23.58 16.18 -25.61
CA LYS A 221 22.20 15.71 -25.50
C LYS A 221 22.23 14.18 -25.41
N THR A 222 22.32 13.65 -24.19
CA THR A 222 22.17 12.22 -23.93
C THR A 222 20.70 11.94 -23.65
N THR A 223 19.99 11.35 -24.61
CA THR A 223 18.70 10.70 -24.40
C THR A 223 18.90 9.51 -23.47
N VAL A 224 18.47 9.65 -22.22
CA VAL A 224 18.44 8.54 -21.25
C VAL A 224 17.19 7.71 -21.52
N ALA A 225 17.39 6.48 -22.02
CA ALA A 225 16.34 5.48 -22.03
C ALA A 225 16.00 5.12 -20.57
N ALA A 226 14.75 5.34 -20.17
CA ALA A 226 14.25 4.94 -18.86
C ALA A 226 14.38 3.41 -18.73
N ALA A 227 15.28 2.95 -17.86
CA ALA A 227 15.29 1.57 -17.42
C ALA A 227 13.95 1.32 -16.72
N SER A 228 13.16 0.41 -17.28
CA SER A 228 11.86 0.03 -16.75
C SER A 228 12.05 -0.56 -15.35
N SER A 229 11.64 0.17 -14.31
CA SER A 229 11.49 -0.40 -12.98
C SER A 229 10.64 -1.67 -13.05
N PRO A 230 10.94 -2.72 -12.26
CA PRO A 230 10.09 -3.90 -12.17
C PRO A 230 8.69 -3.43 -11.82
N GLN A 231 7.73 -3.65 -12.72
CA GLN A 231 6.37 -3.16 -12.51
C GLN A 231 5.68 -4.06 -11.47
N ILE A 232 5.87 -3.72 -10.19
CA ILE A 232 4.96 -4.21 -9.15
C ILE A 232 3.58 -3.68 -9.51
N GLN A 233 2.69 -4.61 -9.87
CA GLN A 233 1.33 -4.28 -10.26
C GLN A 233 0.39 -4.69 -9.14
N PHE A 234 -0.37 -3.73 -8.65
CA PHE A 234 -1.42 -3.96 -7.68
C PHE A 234 -2.67 -4.43 -8.41
N LEU A 235 -3.10 -5.66 -8.12
CA LEU A 235 -4.20 -6.28 -8.84
C LEU A 235 -5.53 -5.81 -8.24
N GLU A 236 -6.32 -5.09 -9.04
CA GLU A 236 -7.71 -4.78 -8.71
C GLU A 236 -8.55 -6.06 -8.84
N LYS A 237 -8.71 -6.82 -7.75
CA LYS A 237 -9.58 -7.99 -7.75
C LYS A 237 -11.02 -7.54 -7.53
N ALA A 238 -11.73 -7.22 -8.61
CA ALA A 238 -13.18 -7.02 -8.57
C ALA A 238 -13.90 -8.36 -8.33
N SER A 239 -14.37 -8.60 -7.10
CA SER A 239 -15.52 -9.51 -6.88
C SER A 239 -16.74 -8.66 -6.54
N ASN A 240 -17.52 -8.34 -7.57
CA ASN A 240 -18.48 -7.23 -7.62
C ASN A 240 -19.75 -7.46 -6.76
N THR A 241 -20.02 -8.68 -6.28
CA THR A 241 -21.23 -8.91 -5.45
C THR A 241 -20.94 -8.85 -3.96
N ASP A 242 -19.78 -9.36 -3.51
CA ASP A 242 -19.42 -9.40 -2.09
C ASP A 242 -18.87 -8.06 -1.61
N SER A 243 -18.13 -7.34 -2.48
CA SER A 243 -17.66 -5.98 -2.21
C SER A 243 -18.82 -5.01 -1.98
N ILE A 244 -19.92 -5.13 -2.74
CA ILE A 244 -21.15 -4.34 -2.53
C ILE A 244 -21.79 -4.66 -1.17
N ARG A 245 -21.80 -5.93 -0.73
CA ARG A 245 -22.35 -6.32 0.58
C ARG A 245 -21.52 -5.75 1.73
N VAL A 246 -20.20 -5.80 1.62
CA VAL A 246 -19.28 -5.22 2.60
C VAL A 246 -19.46 -3.70 2.67
N GLN A 247 -19.52 -3.01 1.53
CA GLN A 247 -19.80 -1.56 1.48
C GLN A 247 -21.12 -1.20 2.15
N ARG A 248 -22.22 -1.92 1.86
CA ARG A 248 -23.51 -1.70 2.53
C ARG A 248 -23.44 -1.93 4.04
N ARG A 249 -22.74 -2.96 4.50
CA ARG A 249 -22.60 -3.27 5.93
C ARG A 249 -21.82 -2.16 6.66
N ILE A 250 -20.76 -1.63 6.04
CA ILE A 250 -19.99 -0.50 6.59
C ILE A 250 -20.89 0.74 6.73
N ILE A 251 -21.65 1.07 5.69
CA ILE A 251 -22.62 2.20 5.73
C ILE A 251 -23.66 1.98 6.83
N GLN A 252 -24.16 0.76 7.00
CA GLN A 252 -25.10 0.41 8.07
C GLN A 252 -24.49 0.57 9.47
N LEU A 253 -23.28 0.06 9.71
CA LEU A 253 -22.57 0.21 10.98
C LEU A 253 -22.29 1.68 11.31
N GLN A 254 -21.94 2.50 10.31
CA GLN A 254 -21.79 3.94 10.47
C GLN A 254 -23.13 4.59 10.88
N SER A 255 -24.23 4.25 10.20
CA SER A 255 -25.56 4.80 10.53
C SER A 255 -26.07 4.39 11.91
N ALA A 256 -25.71 3.20 12.39
CA ALA A 256 -26.08 2.71 13.72
C ALA A 256 -25.31 3.43 14.83
N ASN A 257 -24.01 3.68 14.64
CA ASN A 257 -23.19 4.46 15.58
C ASN A 257 -23.58 5.95 15.62
N VAL A 258 -24.05 6.51 14.50
CA VAL A 258 -24.57 7.90 14.46
C VAL A 258 -25.87 8.02 15.27
N LYS A 259 -26.75 7.01 15.26
CA LYS A 259 -28.00 7.02 16.05
C LYS A 259 -27.77 6.88 17.56
N LEU A 260 -26.64 6.32 17.99
CA LEU A 260 -26.29 6.20 19.41
C LEU A 260 -25.69 7.48 20.01
N LYS A 261 -25.31 8.46 19.19
CA LYS A 261 -24.71 9.73 19.64
C LYS A 261 -25.71 10.90 19.72
N VAL A 262 -27.01 10.62 19.60
CA VAL A 262 -28.09 11.60 19.83
C VAL A 262 -28.84 11.18 21.09
N ARG A 263 -28.26 11.46 22.24
CA ARG A 263 -28.92 11.61 23.54
C ARG A 263 -28.02 12.39 24.49
#